data_AF-A0A974YAP0-F1
#
_entry.id   AF-A0A974YAP0-F1
#
_cell.length_a   1.000
_cell.length_b   1.000
_cell.length_c   1.000
_cell.angle_alpha   90.00
_cell.angle_beta   90.00
_cell.angle_gamma   90.00
#
_symmetry.space_group_name_H-M   'P 1'
#
loop_
_entity.id
_entity.type
_entity.pdbx_description
1 polymer ?
#
loop_
_entity_poly.entity_id
_entity_poly.type
_entity_poly.pdbx_seq_one_letter_code
_entity_poly.pdbx_strand_id
1 'polypeptide(L)'
;MNALRLATLLAALATVSVAHAQTAATLGRPAGPTRQADTKVPQPGEGGKIFPLNSSWVAVSLNGKPFTGERPSFKLNDQLRATGFSGCNTYATAAYPLREQGLAVGPFALTKKSCDKNTMALEQAFLVALRSSGKWDIQGRNLIIQTQNGGQLILERSL
;
A
#
# COMPACT_ATOMS: atom_id res chain seq x y z
N MET A 1 81.05 5.72 22.42
CA MET A 1 82.11 5.62 21.40
C MET A 1 81.37 5.39 20.08
N ASN A 2 81.25 6.25 19.07
CA ASN A 2 81.74 7.54 18.59
C ASN A 2 80.63 7.99 17.60
N ALA A 3 80.37 9.22 17.17
CA ALA A 3 80.87 10.56 17.39
C ALA A 3 79.97 11.51 16.55
N LEU A 4 79.97 12.80 16.91
CA LEU A 4 79.85 14.02 16.07
C LEU A 4 78.75 14.08 14.98
N ARG A 5 77.73 14.96 15.08
CA ARG A 5 77.68 16.45 14.93
C ARG A 5 77.69 16.95 13.46
N LEU A 6 76.97 18.07 13.28
CA LEU A 6 76.81 18.98 12.12
C LEU A 6 75.64 18.63 11.17
N ALA A 7 74.53 19.38 11.09
CA ALA A 7 74.34 20.80 10.69
C ALA A 7 74.91 21.04 9.27
N THR A 8 74.22 21.56 8.25
CA THR A 8 73.18 22.60 8.21
C THR A 8 72.77 22.82 6.73
N LEU A 9 71.77 23.69 6.50
CA LEU A 9 71.48 24.46 5.26
C LEU A 9 70.86 23.69 4.07
N LEU A 10 70.06 24.25 3.15
CA LEU A 10 69.16 25.41 3.03
C LEU A 10 68.58 25.29 1.59
N ALA A 11 67.53 26.04 1.28
CA ALA A 11 67.17 26.53 -0.05
C ALA A 11 66.44 25.61 -1.06
N ALA A 12 65.14 25.85 -1.11
CA ALA A 12 64.25 26.12 -2.26
C ALA A 12 64.77 26.09 -3.74
N LEU A 13 63.84 25.61 -4.59
CA LEU A 13 63.43 26.04 -5.94
C LEU A 13 64.12 25.53 -7.22
N ALA A 14 63.24 25.17 -8.17
CA ALA A 14 63.34 25.18 -9.65
C ALA A 14 64.16 24.02 -10.31
N THR A 15 63.86 23.44 -11.48
CA THR A 15 62.83 23.56 -12.54
C THR A 15 63.12 22.46 -13.60
N VAL A 16 62.14 22.22 -14.50
CA VAL A 16 62.22 21.69 -15.89
C VAL A 16 62.15 20.17 -16.14
N SER A 17 61.12 19.84 -16.93
CA SER A 17 60.72 18.56 -17.52
C SER A 17 61.58 18.12 -18.71
N VAL A 18 61.72 16.80 -18.94
CA VAL A 18 61.97 16.21 -20.27
C VAL A 18 61.03 15.04 -20.52
N ALA A 19 60.49 15.03 -21.73
CA ALA A 19 59.36 14.29 -22.24
C ALA A 19 59.63 12.79 -22.51
N HIS A 20 58.57 11.99 -22.43
CA HIS A 20 58.39 10.82 -23.31
C HIS A 20 57.07 10.97 -24.05
N ALA A 21 57.16 11.12 -25.36
CA ALA A 21 56.04 11.23 -26.27
C ALA A 21 55.50 9.84 -26.66
N GLN A 22 54.22 9.64 -26.33
CA GLN A 22 53.13 9.11 -27.18
C GLN A 22 53.15 7.63 -27.64
N THR A 23 52.11 6.90 -27.20
CA THR A 23 51.42 5.94 -28.08
C THR A 23 49.90 6.05 -27.90
N ALA A 24 49.26 6.42 -29.01
CA ALA A 24 47.93 6.08 -29.53
C ALA A 24 46.69 6.03 -28.60
N ALA A 25 45.68 6.79 -29.03
CA ALA A 25 44.33 6.84 -28.51
C ALA A 25 43.55 5.51 -28.61
N THR A 26 42.77 5.21 -27.58
CA THR A 26 41.51 4.46 -27.73
C THR A 26 40.52 4.98 -26.68
N LEU A 27 39.28 5.26 -27.10
CA LEU A 27 38.20 5.80 -26.30
C LEU A 27 37.93 4.97 -25.04
N GLY A 28 37.70 5.63 -23.90
CA GLY A 28 37.12 4.97 -22.72
C GLY A 28 37.34 5.75 -21.43
N ARG A 29 36.38 6.59 -21.09
CA ARG A 29 36.26 7.29 -19.79
C ARG A 29 36.23 6.24 -18.65
N PRO A 30 37.12 6.28 -17.65
CA PRO A 30 37.04 5.34 -16.54
C PRO A 30 35.77 5.62 -15.74
N ALA A 31 34.96 4.58 -15.60
CA ALA A 31 33.78 4.57 -14.73
C ALA A 31 34.23 4.91 -13.30
N GLY A 32 33.63 5.96 -12.73
CA GLY A 32 33.81 6.28 -11.32
C GLY A 32 33.35 5.12 -10.43
N PRO A 33 33.75 5.11 -9.14
CA PRO A 33 33.39 4.05 -8.23
C PRO A 33 31.86 3.89 -8.20
N THR A 34 31.41 2.66 -8.47
CA THR A 34 30.01 2.25 -8.38
C THR A 34 29.45 2.69 -7.03
N ARG A 35 28.57 3.70 -7.06
CA ARG A 35 27.69 4.04 -5.95
C ARG A 35 26.88 2.78 -5.66
N GLN A 36 27.27 2.08 -4.59
CA GLN A 36 26.45 1.03 -4.01
C GLN A 36 25.07 1.67 -3.73
N ALA A 37 24.03 1.07 -4.32
CA ALA A 37 22.67 1.51 -4.11
C ALA A 37 22.35 1.35 -2.63
N ASP A 38 22.25 2.47 -1.93
CA ASP A 38 21.67 2.52 -0.60
C ASP A 38 20.26 1.92 -0.69
N THR A 39 20.06 0.77 -0.02
CA THR A 39 18.79 0.03 -0.03
C THR A 39 17.70 0.70 0.81
N LYS A 40 17.85 1.99 1.15
CA LYS A 40 16.89 2.78 1.94
C LYS A 40 16.35 3.97 1.15
N VAL A 41 16.08 3.78 -0.13
CA VAL A 41 15.14 4.63 -0.87
C VAL A 41 13.81 3.89 -0.85
N PRO A 42 12.76 4.38 -0.17
CA PRO A 42 11.41 3.90 -0.42
C PRO A 42 11.18 4.00 -1.92
N GLN A 43 11.06 2.86 -2.59
CA GLN A 43 10.76 2.84 -4.01
C GLN A 43 9.46 3.61 -4.20
N PRO A 44 9.38 4.57 -5.14
CA PRO A 44 8.13 5.13 -5.61
C PRO A 44 7.35 4.02 -6.32
N GLY A 45 6.64 3.25 -5.49
CA GLY A 45 5.85 2.07 -5.79
C GLY A 45 4.62 1.99 -4.87
N GLU A 46 4.30 3.06 -4.13
CA GLU A 46 2.95 3.30 -3.60
C GLU A 46 2.00 3.66 -4.75
N GLY A 47 1.92 2.76 -5.73
CA GLY A 47 0.88 2.74 -6.75
C GLY A 47 -0.43 2.42 -6.04
N GLY A 48 -1.12 3.47 -5.58
CA GLY A 48 -2.44 3.33 -4.95
C GLY A 48 -3.30 2.42 -5.81
N LYS A 49 -3.80 1.32 -5.23
CA LYS A 49 -4.69 0.41 -5.94
C LYS A 49 -5.92 1.21 -6.40
N ILE A 50 -6.42 0.88 -7.59
CA ILE A 50 -7.60 1.53 -8.14
C ILE A 50 -8.81 1.08 -7.32
N PHE A 51 -9.59 2.04 -6.82
CA PHE A 51 -10.81 1.75 -6.07
C PHE A 51 -11.78 0.94 -6.96
N PRO A 52 -12.34 -0.18 -6.47
CA PRO A 52 -13.04 -1.13 -7.32
C PRO A 52 -14.45 -0.67 -7.68
N LEU A 53 -14.58 0.38 -8.49
CA LEU A 53 -15.86 0.79 -9.06
C LEU A 53 -16.41 -0.29 -10.00
N ASN A 54 -17.73 -0.28 -10.21
CA ASN A 54 -18.45 -1.22 -11.07
C ASN A 54 -18.13 -2.69 -10.75
N SER A 55 -18.22 -3.06 -9.48
CA SER A 55 -17.89 -4.40 -9.00
C SER A 55 -18.88 -4.92 -7.97
N SER A 56 -18.98 -6.25 -7.87
CA SER A 56 -19.82 -6.93 -6.90
C SER A 56 -18.96 -7.76 -5.95
N TRP A 57 -19.32 -7.74 -4.67
CA TRP A 57 -18.58 -8.37 -3.59
C TRP A 57 -19.53 -9.15 -2.68
N VAL A 58 -19.10 -10.32 -2.23
CA VAL A 58 -19.83 -11.15 -1.27
C VAL A 58 -18.95 -11.39 -0.05
N ALA A 59 -19.50 -11.18 1.14
CA ALA A 59 -18.77 -11.31 2.39
C ALA A 59 -18.38 -12.78 2.63
N VAL A 60 -17.11 -13.01 2.91
CA VAL A 60 -16.53 -14.32 3.21
C VAL A 60 -16.40 -14.50 4.72
N SER A 61 -15.81 -13.53 5.40
CA SER A 61 -15.61 -13.57 6.85
C SER A 61 -15.56 -12.20 7.49
N LEU A 62 -15.98 -12.12 8.75
CA LEU A 62 -15.82 -10.97 9.62
C LEU A 62 -15.02 -11.35 10.86
N ASN A 63 -13.88 -10.70 11.07
CA ASN A 63 -12.96 -10.95 12.19
C ASN A 63 -12.56 -12.43 12.31
N GLY A 64 -12.26 -13.07 11.18
CA GLY A 64 -11.91 -14.49 11.09
C GLY A 64 -13.09 -15.46 11.23
N LYS A 65 -14.32 -14.98 11.51
CA LYS A 65 -15.52 -15.81 11.54
C LYS A 65 -16.15 -15.85 10.15
N PRO A 66 -16.30 -17.04 9.52
CA PRO A 66 -16.93 -17.14 8.22
C PRO A 66 -18.43 -16.85 8.31
N PHE A 67 -18.98 -16.22 7.27
CA PHE A 67 -20.43 -16.12 7.11
C PHE A 67 -20.97 -17.48 6.64
N THR A 68 -21.90 -18.05 7.40
CA THR A 68 -22.60 -19.30 7.06
C THR A 68 -24.02 -19.00 6.57
N GLY A 69 -24.47 -19.64 5.49
CA GLY A 69 -25.81 -19.43 4.93
C GLY A 69 -25.87 -18.29 3.91
N GLU A 70 -26.92 -17.47 3.95
CA GLU A 70 -27.10 -16.34 3.04
C GLU A 70 -26.13 -15.21 3.40
N ARG A 71 -25.16 -14.95 2.50
CA ARG A 71 -24.02 -14.08 2.79
C ARG A 71 -24.34 -12.62 2.46
N PRO A 72 -23.96 -11.67 3.33
CA PRO A 72 -24.03 -10.25 2.99
C PRO A 72 -23.24 -9.96 1.71
N SER A 73 -23.73 -9.04 0.90
CA SER A 73 -23.11 -8.68 -0.38
C SER A 73 -23.39 -7.23 -0.73
N PHE A 74 -22.57 -6.68 -1.63
CA PHE A 74 -22.87 -5.39 -2.24
C PHE A 74 -22.35 -5.29 -3.66
N LYS A 75 -22.98 -4.42 -4.43
CA LYS A 75 -22.54 -3.94 -5.73
C LYS A 75 -22.19 -2.46 -5.58
N LEU A 76 -21.00 -2.10 -6.03
CA LEU A 76 -20.49 -0.73 -6.03
C LEU A 76 -20.50 -0.22 -7.47
N ASN A 77 -21.18 0.90 -7.71
CA ASN A 77 -21.21 1.54 -9.03
C ASN A 77 -20.18 2.67 -9.16
N ASP A 78 -20.10 3.25 -10.35
CA ASP A 78 -19.26 4.43 -10.67
C ASP A 78 -19.69 5.72 -9.96
N GLN A 79 -20.93 5.80 -9.47
CA GLN A 79 -21.45 6.93 -8.68
C GLN A 79 -21.12 6.84 -7.18
N LEU A 80 -20.17 5.98 -6.79
CA LEU A 80 -19.76 5.77 -5.39
C LEU A 80 -20.91 5.28 -4.49
N ARG A 81 -21.89 4.60 -5.07
CA ARG A 81 -23.03 4.04 -4.36
C ARG A 81 -22.87 2.54 -4.23
N ALA A 82 -22.96 2.05 -3.00
CA ALA A 82 -23.03 0.64 -2.68
C ALA A 82 -24.49 0.26 -2.39
N THR A 83 -25.00 -0.74 -3.10
CA THR A 83 -26.30 -1.36 -2.83
C THR A 83 -26.14 -2.84 -2.63
N GLY A 84 -26.89 -3.44 -1.72
CA GLY A 84 -26.59 -4.80 -1.32
C GLY A 84 -27.59 -5.44 -0.39
N PHE A 85 -27.20 -6.61 0.11
CA PHE A 85 -27.91 -7.38 1.10
C PHE A 85 -27.03 -7.48 2.36
N SER A 86 -27.59 -7.18 3.53
CA SER A 86 -26.84 -7.17 4.79
C SER A 86 -27.01 -8.44 5.62
N GLY A 87 -27.80 -9.41 5.17
CA GLY A 87 -28.08 -10.67 5.90
C GLY A 87 -29.57 -10.87 6.19
N CYS A 88 -30.34 -9.80 6.40
CA CYS A 88 -31.81 -9.85 6.52
C CYS A 88 -32.47 -8.85 5.55
N ASN A 89 -31.94 -7.63 5.56
CA ASN A 89 -32.41 -6.49 4.81
C ASN A 89 -31.56 -6.23 3.57
N THR A 90 -32.15 -5.51 2.62
CA THR A 90 -31.38 -4.85 1.58
C THR A 90 -31.04 -3.44 2.02
N TYR A 91 -29.91 -2.94 1.54
CA TYR A 91 -29.39 -1.64 1.93
C TYR A 91 -28.82 -0.85 0.76
N ALA A 92 -28.73 0.45 0.96
CA ALA A 92 -27.97 1.36 0.11
C ALA A 92 -27.17 2.34 0.97
N THR A 93 -25.95 2.66 0.53
CA THR A 93 -25.08 3.64 1.16
C THR A 93 -24.13 4.26 0.13
N ALA A 94 -23.44 5.32 0.53
CA ALA A 94 -22.33 5.87 -0.24
C ALA A 94 -21.00 5.30 0.27
N ALA A 95 -20.06 5.02 -0.64
CA ALA A 95 -18.75 4.46 -0.35
C ALA A 95 -17.67 5.28 -1.07
N TYR A 96 -17.01 6.16 -0.33
CA TYR A 96 -16.06 7.13 -0.85
C TYR A 96 -14.61 6.67 -0.66
N PRO A 97 -13.82 6.55 -1.73
CA PRO A 97 -12.39 6.33 -1.60
C PRO A 97 -11.72 7.58 -1.04
N LEU A 98 -10.78 7.37 -0.13
CA LEU A 98 -9.92 8.42 0.42
C LEU A 98 -8.47 8.19 -0.04
N ARG A 99 -7.59 9.13 0.34
CA ARG A 99 -6.14 8.99 0.14
C ARG A 99 -5.62 7.73 0.86
N GLU A 100 -4.46 7.22 0.43
CA GLU A 100 -3.78 6.09 1.08
C GLU A 100 -4.65 4.82 1.21
N GLN A 101 -5.50 4.56 0.20
CA GLN A 101 -6.47 3.45 0.21
C GLN A 101 -7.45 3.50 1.39
N GLY A 102 -7.80 4.70 1.86
CA GLY A 102 -8.88 4.86 2.83
C GLY A 102 -10.25 4.62 2.19
N LEU A 103 -11.22 4.22 3.01
CA LEU A 103 -12.62 4.04 2.62
C LEU A 103 -13.54 4.67 3.68
N ALA A 104 -14.35 5.64 3.27
CA ALA A 104 -15.42 6.18 4.10
C ALA A 104 -16.77 5.67 3.62
N VAL A 105 -17.60 5.19 4.55
CA VAL A 105 -18.96 4.72 4.25
C VAL A 105 -19.96 5.64 4.91
N GLY A 106 -20.97 6.07 4.15
CA GLY A 106 -22.02 6.97 4.60
C GLY A 106 -23.08 6.28 5.47
N PRO A 107 -24.17 6.99 5.78
CA PRO A 107 -25.35 6.40 6.41
C PRO A 107 -25.98 5.29 5.54
N PHE A 108 -26.69 4.36 6.17
CA PHE A 108 -27.42 3.31 5.47
C PHE A 108 -28.90 3.65 5.33
N ALA A 109 -29.44 3.49 4.13
CA ALA A 109 -30.86 3.28 3.92
C ALA A 109 -31.12 1.77 3.93
N LEU A 110 -32.04 1.29 4.77
CA LEU A 110 -32.32 -0.12 5.00
C LEU A 110 -33.80 -0.41 4.77
N THR A 111 -34.12 -1.60 4.26
CA THR A 111 -35.48 -2.13 4.39
C THR A 111 -35.79 -2.46 5.86
N LYS A 112 -37.07 -2.68 6.18
CA LYS A 112 -37.53 -3.00 7.54
C LYS A 112 -38.13 -4.42 7.62
N LYS A 113 -37.42 -5.41 7.10
CA LYS A 113 -37.74 -6.83 7.29
C LYS A 113 -37.29 -7.25 8.68
N SER A 114 -38.12 -8.06 9.34
CA SER A 114 -37.77 -8.75 10.58
C SER A 114 -37.35 -10.18 10.28
N CYS A 115 -36.15 -10.55 10.68
CA CYS A 115 -35.66 -11.93 10.68
C CYS A 115 -35.50 -12.44 12.11
N ASP A 116 -35.01 -13.68 12.28
CA ASP A 116 -34.68 -14.21 13.60
C ASP A 116 -33.53 -13.42 14.26
N LYS A 117 -33.40 -13.60 15.58
CA LYS A 117 -32.43 -12.87 16.39
C LYS A 117 -30.98 -13.05 15.91
N ASN A 118 -30.59 -14.22 15.44
CA ASN A 118 -29.22 -14.49 15.03
C ASN A 118 -28.91 -13.80 13.71
N THR A 119 -29.84 -13.85 12.75
CA THR A 119 -29.71 -13.16 11.45
C THR A 119 -29.66 -11.64 11.63
N MET A 120 -30.49 -11.08 12.52
CA MET A 120 -30.46 -9.64 12.83
C MET A 120 -29.14 -9.22 13.49
N ALA A 121 -28.58 -10.04 14.37
CA ALA A 121 -27.29 -9.76 15.00
C ALA A 121 -26.13 -9.80 13.98
N LEU A 122 -26.18 -10.75 13.03
CA LEU A 122 -25.22 -10.86 11.93
C LEU A 122 -25.29 -9.63 11.01
N GLU A 123 -26.49 -9.21 10.65
CA GLU A 123 -26.72 -7.99 9.86
C GLU A 123 -26.12 -6.76 10.55
N GLN A 124 -26.41 -6.57 11.83
CA GLN A 124 -25.86 -5.45 12.58
C GLN A 124 -24.33 -5.48 12.61
N ALA A 125 -23.73 -6.64 12.83
CA ALA A 125 -22.28 -6.80 12.85
C ALA A 125 -21.64 -6.44 11.50
N PHE A 126 -22.24 -6.90 10.40
CA PHE A 126 -21.79 -6.57 9.04
C PHE A 126 -21.92 -5.07 8.74
N LEU A 127 -23.06 -4.45 9.03
CA LEU A 127 -23.29 -3.02 8.80
C LEU A 127 -22.35 -2.15 9.64
N VAL A 128 -22.10 -2.51 10.89
CA VAL A 128 -21.12 -1.80 11.74
C VAL A 128 -19.70 -1.92 11.17
N ALA A 129 -19.31 -3.13 10.74
CA ALA A 129 -17.99 -3.32 10.13
C ALA A 129 -17.83 -2.48 8.87
N LEU A 130 -18.84 -2.47 8.00
CA LEU A 130 -18.83 -1.67 6.78
C LEU A 130 -18.85 -0.16 7.09
N ARG A 131 -19.65 0.30 8.07
CA ARG A 131 -19.71 1.72 8.47
C ARG A 131 -18.38 2.24 9.01
N SER A 132 -17.68 1.38 9.74
CA SER A 132 -16.39 1.66 10.38
C SER A 132 -15.21 1.32 9.47
N SER A 133 -15.41 1.21 8.16
CA SER A 133 -14.33 1.04 7.20
C SER A 133 -13.23 2.09 7.40
N GLY A 134 -11.98 1.64 7.39
CA GLY A 134 -10.80 2.48 7.52
C GLY A 134 -9.95 2.41 6.26
N LYS A 135 -9.27 1.28 6.06
CA LYS A 135 -8.45 1.02 4.88
C LYS A 135 -9.01 -0.16 4.10
N TRP A 136 -8.86 -0.13 2.78
CA TRP A 136 -9.23 -1.24 1.91
C TRP A 136 -8.03 -1.71 1.11
N ASP A 137 -8.01 -2.99 0.79
CA ASP A 137 -6.99 -3.59 -0.05
C ASP A 137 -7.59 -4.68 -0.95
N ILE A 138 -7.03 -4.83 -2.15
CA ILE A 138 -7.41 -5.92 -3.07
C ILE A 138 -6.25 -6.90 -3.17
N GLN A 139 -6.50 -8.15 -2.80
CA GLN A 139 -5.53 -9.24 -2.86
C GLN A 139 -6.10 -10.36 -3.72
N GLY A 140 -5.63 -10.45 -4.96
CA GLY A 140 -6.19 -11.36 -5.96
C GLY A 140 -7.67 -11.07 -6.21
N ARG A 141 -8.53 -12.02 -5.80
CA ARG A 141 -10.00 -11.88 -5.90
C ARG A 141 -10.68 -11.35 -4.65
N ASN A 142 -9.92 -11.07 -3.59
CA ASN A 142 -10.48 -10.67 -2.31
C ASN A 142 -10.34 -9.17 -2.09
N LEU A 143 -11.43 -8.55 -1.63
CA LEU A 143 -11.44 -7.22 -1.05
C LEU A 143 -11.34 -7.37 0.46
N ILE A 144 -10.29 -6.80 1.04
CA ILE A 144 -10.04 -6.80 2.47
C ILE A 144 -10.30 -5.39 2.97
N ILE A 145 -11.22 -5.24 3.91
CA ILE A 145 -11.52 -3.96 4.55
C ILE A 145 -11.08 -4.07 6.01
N GLN A 146 -10.14 -3.23 6.40
CA GLN A 146 -9.74 -3.02 7.79
C GLN A 146 -10.62 -1.93 8.39
N THR A 147 -11.27 -2.24 9.50
CA THR A 147 -12.12 -1.29 10.20
C THR A 147 -11.30 -0.44 11.16
N GLN A 148 -11.80 0.75 11.47
CA GLN A 148 -11.20 1.67 12.44
C GLN A 148 -11.16 1.09 13.86
N ASN A 149 -11.99 0.07 14.13
CA ASN A 149 -12.06 -0.64 15.40
C ASN A 149 -11.10 -1.85 15.47
N GLY A 150 -10.19 -2.00 14.50
CA GLY A 150 -9.24 -3.12 14.43
C GLY A 150 -9.86 -4.44 13.94
N GLY A 151 -11.07 -4.40 13.38
CA GLY A 151 -11.71 -5.55 12.75
C GLY A 151 -11.31 -5.71 11.28
N GLN A 152 -11.58 -6.88 10.72
CA GLN A 152 -11.30 -7.20 9.33
C GLN A 152 -12.53 -7.84 8.67
N LEU A 153 -12.97 -7.26 7.55
CA LEU A 153 -14.00 -7.81 6.69
C LEU A 153 -13.34 -8.27 5.38
N ILE A 154 -13.47 -9.57 5.07
CA ILE A 154 -12.98 -10.15 3.82
C ILE A 154 -14.19 -10.41 2.94
N LEU A 155 -14.12 -9.95 1.70
CA LEU A 155 -15.11 -10.20 0.67
C LEU A 155 -14.44 -10.79 -0.57
N GLU A 156 -15.17 -11.59 -1.32
CA GLU A 156 -14.72 -12.12 -2.61
C GLU A 156 -15.47 -11.45 -3.76
N ARG A 157 -14.79 -11.28 -4.90
CA ARG A 157 -15.40 -10.73 -6.10
C ARG A 157 -16.44 -11.72 -6.66
N SER A 158 -17.67 -11.25 -6.78
CA SER A 158 -18.77 -11.92 -7.47
C SER A 158 -18.84 -11.41 -8.90
N LEU A 159 -18.90 -12.36 -9.84
CA LEU A 159 -19.00 -12.10 -11.28
C LEU A 159 -20.36 -11.49 -11.63
#